data_AF-A0A0B1SWW2-F1
#
_entry.id   AF-A0A0B1SWW2-F1
#
_cell.length_a   1.000
_cell.length_b   1.000
_cell.length_c   1.000
_cell.angle_alpha   90.00
_cell.angle_beta   90.00
_cell.angle_gamma   90.00
#
_symmetry.space_group_name_H-M   'P 1'
#
loop_
_entity.id
_entity.type
_entity.pdbx_description
1 polymer ?
#
loop_
_entity_poly.entity_id
_entity_poly.type
_entity_poly.pdbx_seq_one_letter_code
_entity_poly.pdbx_strand_id
1 'polypeptide(L)'
;MFYLTFRAADPQYLKLYTDEVAAFEDRLRRRAKEKRDAALAEYEAEEKVALLLLLFAVKQKRIAAAPGGLDPQEVYESLPEEMRAAFDSQDVSRLQEVAMSMDREVFSYHFQRCIDSGLWVPNASAEDAEKAGETEEGAAAEQQS
;
A
#
# COMPACT_ATOMS: atom_id res chain seq x y z
N MET A 1 14.36 1.89 -62.51
CA MET A 1 13.52 0.79 -63.05
C MET A 1 12.17 0.72 -62.33
N PHE A 2 12.13 0.66 -61.00
CA PHE A 2 10.87 0.62 -60.21
C PHE A 2 9.87 1.77 -60.48
N TYR A 3 10.33 3.03 -60.51
CA TYR A 3 9.44 4.19 -60.68
C TYR A 3 8.79 4.30 -62.08
N LEU A 4 9.42 3.73 -63.11
CA LEU A 4 8.88 3.76 -64.49
C LEU A 4 7.77 2.71 -64.67
N THR A 5 7.90 1.55 -64.02
CA THR A 5 6.88 0.49 -64.01
C THR A 5 5.72 0.82 -63.07
N PHE A 6 5.99 1.50 -61.95
CA PHE A 6 4.95 1.93 -61.01
C PHE A 6 3.97 2.93 -61.61
N ARG A 7 4.46 3.86 -62.45
CA ARG A 7 3.64 4.90 -63.09
C ARG A 7 2.73 4.37 -64.21
N ALA A 8 3.05 3.19 -64.74
CA ALA A 8 2.27 2.48 -65.75
C ALA A 8 1.60 1.21 -65.17
N ALA A 9 1.56 1.07 -63.84
CA ALA A 9 1.06 -0.12 -63.18
C ALA A 9 -0.47 -0.21 -63.24
N ASP A 10 -0.97 -1.44 -63.36
CA ASP A 10 -2.39 -1.76 -63.34
C ASP A 10 -3.05 -1.25 -62.04
N PRO A 11 -4.26 -0.64 -62.08
CA PRO A 11 -5.01 -0.24 -60.91
C PRO A 11 -5.10 -1.30 -59.80
N GLN A 12 -5.14 -2.59 -60.15
CA GLN A 12 -5.15 -3.68 -59.17
C GLN A 12 -3.82 -3.82 -58.41
N TYR A 13 -2.68 -3.60 -59.08
CA TYR A 13 -1.36 -3.61 -58.45
C TYR A 13 -1.19 -2.42 -57.49
N LEU A 14 -1.67 -1.24 -57.88
CA LEU A 14 -1.62 -0.05 -57.03
C LEU A 14 -2.41 -0.26 -55.73
N LYS A 15 -3.59 -0.89 -55.82
CA LYS A 15 -4.42 -1.21 -54.65
C LYS A 15 -3.70 -2.17 -53.69
N LEU A 16 -3.13 -3.27 -54.21
CA LEU A 16 -2.36 -4.21 -53.40
C LEU A 16 -1.17 -3.52 -52.73
N TYR A 17 -0.46 -2.67 -53.46
CA TYR A 17 0.65 -1.89 -52.91
C TYR A 17 0.19 -0.95 -51.79
N THR A 18 -0.91 -0.21 -51.96
CA THR A 18 -1.43 0.67 -50.90
C THR A 18 -1.91 -0.10 -49.68
N ASP A 19 -2.51 -1.28 -49.88
CA ASP A 19 -2.95 -2.16 -48.79
C ASP A 19 -1.73 -2.72 -48.02
N GLU A 20 -0.65 -3.08 -48.72
CA GLU A 20 0.61 -3.50 -48.10
C GLU A 20 1.30 -2.39 -47.31
N VAL A 21 1.32 -1.16 -47.86
CA VAL A 21 1.86 0.03 -47.19
C VAL A 21 1.04 0.33 -45.93
N ALA A 22 -0.29 0.33 -46.01
CA ALA A 22 -1.16 0.54 -44.86
C ALA A 22 -0.93 -0.53 -43.78
N ALA A 23 -0.85 -1.81 -44.18
CA ALA A 23 -0.55 -2.90 -43.25
C ALA A 23 0.84 -2.75 -42.62
N PHE A 24 1.82 -2.20 -43.33
CA PHE A 24 3.15 -1.93 -42.78
C PHE A 24 3.14 -0.76 -41.79
N GLU A 25 2.45 0.34 -42.10
CA GLU A 25 2.25 1.46 -41.18
C GLU A 25 1.56 1.02 -39.89
N ASP A 26 0.53 0.19 -39.98
CA ASP A 26 -0.18 -0.34 -38.81
C ASP A 26 0.73 -1.20 -37.93
N ARG A 27 1.60 -2.02 -38.52
CA ARG A 27 2.61 -2.78 -37.78
C ARG A 27 3.60 -1.86 -37.07
N LEU A 28 4.03 -0.77 -37.72
CA LEU A 28 4.94 0.19 -37.11
C LEU A 28 4.28 0.94 -35.94
N ARG A 29 3.04 1.39 -36.11
CA ARG A 29 2.25 2.04 -35.05
C ARG A 29 2.05 1.11 -33.85
N ARG A 30 1.74 -0.16 -34.12
CA ARG A 30 1.59 -1.18 -33.06
C ARG A 30 2.88 -1.36 -32.28
N ARG A 31 4.03 -1.54 -32.94
CA ARG A 31 5.32 -1.68 -32.25
C ARG A 31 5.70 -0.42 -31.46
N ALA A 32 5.43 0.76 -32.01
CA ALA A 32 5.68 2.01 -31.30
C ALA A 32 4.83 2.11 -30.03
N LYS A 33 3.55 1.71 -30.12
CA LYS A 33 2.64 1.65 -28.98
C LYS A 33 3.10 0.60 -27.95
N GLU A 34 3.43 -0.61 -28.37
CA GLU A 34 3.95 -1.67 -27.49
C GLU A 34 5.21 -1.21 -26.75
N LYS A 35 6.15 -0.55 -27.44
CA LYS A 35 7.36 -0.04 -26.81
C LYS A 35 7.07 1.07 -25.79
N ARG A 36 6.14 1.97 -26.11
CA ARG A 36 5.70 3.03 -25.18
C ARG A 36 5.00 2.43 -23.96
N ASP A 37 4.06 1.52 -24.19
CA ASP A 37 3.25 0.91 -23.13
C ASP A 37 4.13 0.03 -22.22
N ALA A 38 5.14 -0.65 -22.77
CA ALA A 38 6.13 -1.37 -21.97
C ALA A 38 6.96 -0.43 -21.06
N ALA A 39 7.42 0.71 -21.59
CA ALA A 39 8.14 1.70 -20.80
C ALA A 39 7.27 2.33 -19.70
N LEU A 40 6.00 2.60 -20.00
CA LEU A 40 5.04 3.08 -19.00
C LEU A 40 4.76 2.03 -17.93
N ALA A 41 4.59 0.76 -18.30
CA ALA A 41 4.34 -0.32 -17.36
C ALA A 41 5.53 -0.56 -16.40
N GLU A 42 6.77 -0.41 -16.90
CA GLU A 42 7.98 -0.49 -16.08
C GLU A 42 8.02 0.66 -15.06
N TYR A 43 7.75 1.89 -15.49
CA TYR A 43 7.64 3.05 -14.62
C TYR A 43 6.55 2.88 -13.55
N GLU A 44 5.35 2.43 -13.93
CA GLU A 44 4.27 2.14 -12.98
C GLU A 44 4.64 1.02 -11.99
N ALA A 45 5.43 0.03 -12.43
CA ALA A 45 5.91 -1.04 -11.54
C ALA A 45 6.93 -0.50 -10.53
N GLU A 46 7.86 0.36 -10.97
CA GLU A 46 8.82 1.03 -10.10
C GLU A 46 8.12 1.92 -9.06
N GLU A 47 7.11 2.71 -9.47
CA GLU A 47 6.31 3.52 -8.54
C GLU A 47 5.57 2.66 -7.51
N LYS A 48 4.98 1.53 -7.92
CA LYS A 48 4.32 0.59 -6.99
C LYS A 48 5.31 0.00 -5.99
N VAL A 49 6.51 -0.38 -6.44
CA VAL A 49 7.57 -0.90 -5.56
C VAL A 49 8.04 0.19 -4.59
N ALA A 50 8.20 1.43 -5.05
CA ALA A 50 8.57 2.56 -4.21
C ALA A 50 7.52 2.85 -3.13
N LEU A 51 6.23 2.84 -3.51
CA LEU A 51 5.12 2.99 -2.56
C LEU A 51 5.09 1.85 -1.54
N LEU A 52 5.33 0.61 -1.96
CA LEU A 52 5.39 -0.54 -1.07
C LEU A 52 6.55 -0.44 -0.08
N LEU A 53 7.73 0.02 -0.54
CA LEU A 53 8.89 0.27 0.33
C LEU A 53 8.60 1.36 1.37
N LEU A 54 7.93 2.45 0.97
CA LEU A 54 7.54 3.52 1.88
C LEU A 54 6.56 2.99 2.94
N LEU A 55 5.55 2.24 2.53
CA LEU A 55 4.59 1.62 3.45
C LEU A 55 5.29 0.68 4.44
N PHE A 56 6.23 -0.14 3.97
CA PHE A 56 7.02 -1.01 4.84
C PHE A 56 7.87 -0.21 5.83
N ALA A 57 8.50 0.88 5.39
CA ALA A 57 9.28 1.74 6.28
C ALA A 57 8.41 2.42 7.35
N VAL A 58 7.20 2.88 6.99
CA VAL A 58 6.23 3.41 7.95
C VAL A 58 5.86 2.34 8.97
N LYS A 59 5.55 1.12 8.52
CA LYS A 59 5.26 -0.01 9.39
C LYS A 59 6.42 -0.31 10.35
N GLN A 60 7.65 -0.34 9.86
CA GLN A 60 8.84 -0.54 10.70
C GLN A 60 9.00 0.55 11.77
N LYS A 61 8.74 1.82 11.43
CA LYS A 61 8.75 2.91 12.41
C LYS A 61 7.69 2.71 13.50
N ARG A 62 6.48 2.29 13.11
CA ARG A 62 5.39 1.99 14.05
C ARG A 62 5.76 0.83 14.98
N ILE A 63 6.34 -0.23 14.42
CA ILE A 63 6.86 -1.38 15.17
C ILE A 63 7.94 -0.94 16.16
N ALA A 64 8.91 -0.12 15.73
CA ALA A 64 10.00 0.33 16.59
C ALA A 64 9.54 1.26 17.73
N ALA A 65 8.42 1.96 17.56
CA ALA A 65 7.81 2.77 18.61
C ALA A 65 6.99 1.94 19.61
N ALA A 66 6.58 0.72 19.24
CA ALA A 66 5.80 -0.15 20.12
C ALA A 66 6.70 -0.84 21.16
N PRO A 67 6.29 -0.93 22.44
CA PRO A 67 7.12 -1.43 23.54
C PRO A 67 7.55 -2.90 23.37
N GLY A 68 6.79 -3.71 22.63
CA GLY A 68 7.08 -5.11 22.33
C GLY A 68 7.42 -5.40 20.87
N GLY A 69 7.64 -4.38 20.03
CA GLY A 69 8.01 -4.59 18.63
C GLY A 69 6.91 -5.24 17.76
N LEU A 70 5.65 -5.08 18.14
CA LEU A 70 4.47 -5.51 17.38
C LEU A 70 3.72 -4.29 16.84
N ASP A 71 3.31 -4.32 15.57
CA ASP A 71 2.53 -3.24 14.97
C ASP A 71 1.10 -3.23 15.56
N PRO A 72 0.62 -2.10 16.13
CA PRO A 72 -0.75 -1.99 16.63
C PRO A 72 -1.82 -2.37 15.60
N GLN A 73 -1.59 -2.07 14.31
CA GLN A 73 -2.54 -2.40 13.25
C GLN A 73 -2.67 -3.91 13.02
N GLU A 74 -1.54 -4.60 12.95
CA GLU A 74 -1.54 -6.06 12.72
C GLU A 74 -2.14 -6.80 13.90
N VAL A 75 -1.87 -6.33 15.13
CA VAL A 75 -2.51 -6.90 16.30
C VAL A 75 -4.01 -6.71 16.21
N TYR A 76 -4.50 -5.49 15.94
CA TYR A 76 -5.93 -5.20 15.79
C TYR A 76 -6.62 -6.02 14.69
N GLU A 77 -5.98 -6.21 13.53
CA GLU A 77 -6.51 -7.04 12.44
C GLU A 77 -6.50 -8.54 12.77
N SER A 78 -5.57 -8.99 13.63
CA SER A 78 -5.50 -10.38 14.10
C SER A 78 -6.45 -10.69 15.26
N LEU A 79 -7.14 -9.68 15.82
CA LEU A 79 -8.04 -9.87 16.95
C LEU A 79 -9.34 -10.59 16.54
N PRO A 80 -9.87 -11.46 17.41
CA PRO A 80 -11.22 -11.98 17.27
C PRO A 80 -12.27 -10.86 17.19
N GLU A 81 -13.32 -11.07 16.40
CA GLU A 81 -14.35 -10.04 16.15
C GLU A 81 -15.01 -9.53 17.43
N GLU A 82 -15.24 -10.40 18.42
CA GLU A 82 -15.79 -10.03 19.73
C GLU A 82 -14.87 -9.06 20.50
N MET A 83 -13.55 -9.34 20.49
CA MET A 83 -12.55 -8.51 21.16
C MET A 83 -12.35 -7.19 20.42
N ARG A 84 -12.36 -7.21 19.08
CA ARG A 84 -12.27 -6.01 18.24
C ARG A 84 -13.46 -5.08 18.47
N ALA A 85 -14.68 -5.62 18.52
CA ALA A 85 -15.87 -4.84 18.82
C ALA A 85 -15.84 -4.20 20.22
N ALA A 86 -15.24 -4.88 21.21
CA ALA A 86 -15.02 -4.30 22.53
C ALA A 86 -14.06 -3.09 22.47
N PHE A 87 -12.96 -3.19 21.73
CA PHE A 87 -12.03 -2.07 21.50
C PHE A 87 -12.67 -0.91 20.73
N ASP A 88 -13.48 -1.18 19.71
CA ASP A 88 -14.19 -0.15 18.94
C ASP A 88 -15.17 0.65 19.81
N SER A 89 -15.81 -0.02 20.78
CA SER A 89 -16.69 0.65 21.76
C SER A 89 -15.95 1.39 22.87
N GLN A 90 -14.63 1.24 22.99
CA GLN A 90 -13.81 1.79 24.08
C GLN A 90 -14.31 1.43 25.50
N ASP A 91 -15.13 0.38 25.62
CA ASP A 91 -15.81 0.00 26.86
C ASP A 91 -15.06 -1.13 27.58
N VAL A 92 -14.47 -0.81 28.73
CA VAL A 92 -13.75 -1.78 29.58
C VAL A 92 -14.68 -2.91 30.06
N SER A 93 -15.96 -2.60 30.29
CA SER A 93 -16.97 -3.58 30.71
C SER A 93 -17.19 -4.67 29.65
N ARG A 94 -17.21 -4.28 28.36
CA ARG A 94 -17.36 -5.23 27.25
C ARG A 94 -16.13 -6.12 27.10
N LEU A 95 -14.94 -5.56 27.32
CA LEU A 95 -13.71 -6.35 27.29
C LEU A 95 -13.68 -7.42 28.40
N GLN A 96 -14.24 -7.11 29.57
CA GLN A 96 -14.40 -8.08 30.66
C GLN A 96 -15.43 -9.16 30.33
N GLU A 97 -16.54 -8.81 29.66
CA GLU A 97 -17.52 -9.79 29.18
C GLU A 97 -16.89 -10.77 28.17
N VAL A 98 -16.10 -10.27 27.23
CA VAL A 98 -15.35 -11.09 26.27
C VAL A 98 -14.32 -11.98 26.98
N ALA A 99 -13.67 -11.48 28.04
CA ALA A 99 -12.75 -12.27 28.86
C ALA A 99 -13.44 -13.42 29.63
N MET A 100 -14.74 -13.29 29.90
CA MET A 100 -15.55 -14.33 30.56
C MET A 100 -16.22 -15.28 29.57
N SER A 101 -16.53 -14.83 28.34
CA SER A 101 -17.15 -15.67 27.31
C SER A 101 -16.13 -16.57 26.60
N MET A 102 -14.91 -16.07 26.40
CA MET A 102 -13.87 -16.75 25.63
C MET A 102 -12.96 -17.63 26.51
N ASP A 103 -12.29 -18.60 25.88
CA ASP A 103 -11.25 -19.38 26.54
C ASP A 103 -10.10 -18.51 27.05
N ARG A 104 -9.68 -18.78 28.28
CA ARG A 104 -8.75 -17.94 29.03
C ARG A 104 -7.37 -17.90 28.39
N GLU A 105 -6.92 -19.02 27.83
CA GLU A 105 -5.59 -19.10 27.18
C GLU A 105 -5.54 -18.27 25.91
N VAL A 106 -6.60 -18.33 25.10
CA VAL A 106 -6.74 -17.55 23.87
C VAL A 106 -6.87 -16.07 24.18
N PHE A 107 -7.70 -15.70 25.16
CA PHE A 107 -7.84 -14.31 25.59
C PHE A 107 -6.51 -13.75 26.09
N SER A 108 -5.80 -14.45 26.99
CA SER A 108 -4.51 -14.00 27.51
C SER A 108 -3.45 -13.85 26.41
N TYR A 109 -3.42 -14.74 25.41
CA TYR A 109 -2.52 -14.63 24.27
C TYR A 109 -2.75 -13.34 23.47
N HIS A 110 -3.99 -13.05 23.09
CA HIS A 110 -4.32 -11.84 22.33
C HIS A 110 -4.21 -10.57 23.17
N PHE A 111 -4.57 -10.63 24.45
CA PHE A 111 -4.49 -9.50 25.37
C PHE A 111 -3.04 -9.08 25.64
N GLN A 112 -2.12 -10.04 25.81
CA GLN A 112 -0.70 -9.74 25.93
C GLN A 112 -0.16 -9.02 24.69
N ARG A 113 -0.57 -9.47 23.49
CA ARG A 113 -0.18 -8.81 22.23
C ARG A 113 -0.71 -7.38 22.12
N CYS A 114 -1.89 -7.09 22.67
CA CYS A 114 -2.43 -5.73 22.73
C CYS A 114 -1.57 -4.82 23.61
N ILE A 115 -1.03 -5.35 24.71
CA ILE A 115 -0.13 -4.61 25.60
C ILE A 115 1.23 -4.40 24.92
N ASP A 116 1.80 -5.45 24.33
CA ASP A 116 3.09 -5.43 23.66
C ASP A 116 3.08 -4.50 22.42
N SER A 117 1.95 -4.37 21.73
CA SER A 117 1.79 -3.42 20.63
C SER A 117 1.44 -2.00 21.09
N GLY A 118 1.19 -1.77 22.38
CA GLY A 118 0.71 -0.49 22.90
C GLY A 118 -0.73 -0.14 22.51
N LEU A 119 -1.51 -1.11 22.03
CA LEU A 119 -2.95 -0.94 21.73
C LEU A 119 -3.78 -0.80 23.03
N TRP A 120 -3.28 -1.41 24.11
CA TRP A 120 -3.88 -1.32 25.45
C TRP A 120 -2.82 -0.97 26.48
N VAL A 121 -3.08 0.05 27.30
CA VAL A 121 -2.19 0.47 28.39
C VAL A 121 -2.81 0.04 29.72
N PRO A 122 -2.24 -0.96 30.41
CA PRO A 122 -2.68 -1.34 31.75
C PRO A 122 -2.37 -0.21 32.75
N ASN A 123 -3.40 0.33 33.40
CA ASN A 123 -3.33 1.44 34.37
C ASN A 123 -2.81 2.78 33.81
N ALA A 124 -3.74 3.65 33.39
CA ALA A 124 -3.50 5.08 33.14
C ALA A 124 -3.12 5.90 34.42
N SER A 125 -2.57 5.28 35.47
CA SER A 125 -2.43 5.93 36.79
C SER A 125 -1.16 5.59 37.56
N ALA A 126 -0.05 5.19 36.91
CA ALA A 126 1.20 5.07 37.66
C ALA A 126 2.44 5.68 37.00
N GLU A 127 2.75 5.48 35.70
CA GLU A 127 4.12 5.80 35.25
C GLU A 127 4.26 6.51 33.87
N ASP A 128 3.22 6.63 33.03
CA ASP A 128 3.39 7.11 31.64
C ASP A 128 2.73 8.47 31.31
N ALA A 129 2.44 9.30 32.31
CA ALA A 129 2.08 10.71 32.06
C ALA A 129 3.27 11.57 31.58
N GLU A 130 4.50 11.04 31.59
CA GLU A 130 5.71 11.80 31.21
C GLU A 130 6.14 11.64 29.74
N LYS A 131 5.51 10.77 28.94
CA LYS A 131 5.93 10.52 27.54
C LYS A 131 4.94 10.98 26.46
N ALA A 132 3.74 11.40 26.83
CA ALA A 132 2.73 11.89 25.89
C ALA A 132 2.81 13.41 25.61
N GLY A 133 3.77 14.13 26.20
CA GLY A 133 3.89 15.59 26.12
C GLY A 133 4.79 16.17 25.03
N GLU A 134 5.59 15.38 24.29
CA GLU A 134 6.71 15.93 23.49
C GLU A 134 6.63 15.72 21.96
N THR A 135 5.46 15.41 21.37
CA THR A 135 5.38 15.23 19.89
C THR A 135 4.41 16.13 19.13
N GLU A 136 3.86 17.19 19.74
CA GLU A 136 3.05 18.18 19.00
C GLU A 136 3.70 19.56 18.79
N GLU A 137 4.92 19.82 19.29
CA GLU A 137 5.57 21.15 19.16
C GLU A 137 6.85 21.11 18.31
N GLY A 138 6.74 20.64 17.05
CA GLY A 138 7.88 20.54 16.13
C GLY A 138 7.62 20.93 14.67
N ALA A 139 6.49 21.56 14.35
CA ALA A 139 6.10 21.82 12.96
C ALA A 139 5.91 23.31 12.59
N ALA A 140 6.32 24.26 13.45
CA ALA A 140 6.07 25.69 13.19
C ALA A 140 7.21 26.64 13.60
N ALA A 141 8.46 26.39 13.19
CA ALA A 141 9.51 27.42 13.27
C ALA A 141 10.72 27.13 12.36
N GLU A 142 10.56 27.19 11.03
CA GLU A 142 11.71 27.49 10.16
C GLU A 142 11.27 28.17 8.86
N GLN A 143 10.82 29.42 9.01
CA GLN A 143 10.86 30.43 7.95
C GLN A 143 11.38 31.72 8.58
N GLN A 144 12.70 31.90 8.58
CA GLN A 144 13.40 33.19 8.45
C GLN A 144 14.90 33.01 8.77
N SER A 145 15.70 32.87 7.72
CA SER A 145 17.02 33.50 7.59
C SER A 145 17.45 33.46 6.13
#